data_AF-A0A226EK21-F1
#
_entry.id   AF-A0A226EK21-F1
#
_cell.length_a   1.000
_cell.length_b   1.000
_cell.length_c   1.000
_cell.angle_alpha   90.00
_cell.angle_beta   90.00
_cell.angle_gamma   90.00
#
_symmetry.space_group_name_H-M   'P 1'
#
loop_
_entity.id
_entity.type
_entity.pdbx_description
1 polymer ?
#
loop_
_entity_poly.entity_id
_entity_poly.type
_entity_poly.pdbx_seq_one_letter_code
_entity_poly.pdbx_strand_id
1 'polypeptide(L)'
;MSPASPPQGTCVKPGSDVVCSGNGNCICGKCSCEGKHSGQYCEKCLHETCPTKCEELTPCVQCKAYGTGEYENAGECELKCYTKPIAIVEVISQDSSSDDEVLCRAEDATDQCAFYFVYDQTPDDPRYIDVQKTKECPPTPPIFWILIAIISIIVVVGVCLIIAWKVYAEVSDQREYARFEGETQKAAFKNTENPLYQTPVATYQNPMYGKQMKQ
;
A
#
# COMPACT_ATOMS: atom_id res chain seq x y z
N MET A 1 -24.45 -7.90 -65.37
CA MET A 1 -24.82 -9.00 -64.47
C MET A 1 -24.65 -8.50 -63.04
N SER A 2 -25.75 -8.23 -62.35
CA SER A 2 -25.70 -7.93 -60.90
C SER A 2 -25.36 -9.22 -60.16
N PRO A 3 -24.46 -9.21 -59.15
CA PRO A 3 -24.23 -10.39 -58.33
C PRO A 3 -25.50 -10.70 -57.55
N ALA A 4 -25.97 -11.94 -57.67
CA ALA A 4 -27.10 -12.43 -56.89
C ALA A 4 -26.77 -12.34 -55.39
N SER A 5 -27.67 -11.73 -54.63
CA SER A 5 -27.60 -11.71 -53.16
C SER A 5 -27.54 -13.15 -52.63
N PRO A 6 -26.66 -13.47 -51.66
CA PRO A 6 -26.61 -14.81 -51.07
C PRO A 6 -27.95 -15.14 -50.39
N PRO A 7 -28.34 -16.42 -50.30
CA PRO A 7 -29.55 -16.82 -49.59
C PRO A 7 -29.44 -16.41 -48.12
N GLN A 8 -30.36 -15.57 -47.64
CA GLN A 8 -30.37 -15.05 -46.26
C GLN A 8 -30.49 -16.17 -45.19
N GLY A 9 -30.86 -17.39 -45.59
CA GLY A 9 -31.03 -18.53 -44.69
C GLY A 9 -29.75 -19.04 -44.02
N THR A 10 -28.55 -18.72 -44.52
CA THR A 10 -27.28 -19.16 -43.89
C THR A 10 -26.82 -18.28 -42.73
N CYS A 11 -27.43 -17.11 -42.54
CA CYS A 11 -27.10 -16.17 -41.45
C CYS A 11 -28.15 -16.16 -40.33
N VAL A 12 -29.07 -17.12 -40.36
CA VAL A 12 -30.15 -17.24 -39.38
C VAL A 12 -29.99 -18.55 -38.64
N LYS A 13 -29.97 -18.50 -37.31
CA LYS A 13 -29.84 -19.70 -36.47
C LYS A 13 -31.08 -20.58 -36.66
N PRO A 14 -30.94 -21.92 -36.78
CA PRO A 14 -32.09 -22.83 -36.86
C PRO A 14 -33.05 -22.64 -35.69
N GLY A 15 -34.32 -22.34 -35.98
CA GLY A 15 -35.35 -22.07 -34.96
C GLY A 15 -35.47 -20.60 -34.52
N SER A 16 -34.72 -19.69 -35.15
CA SER A 16 -34.91 -18.24 -35.02
C SER A 16 -35.22 -17.62 -36.38
N ASP A 17 -35.88 -16.47 -36.40
CA ASP A 17 -36.13 -15.69 -37.63
C ASP A 17 -35.22 -14.44 -37.71
N VAL A 18 -34.29 -14.30 -36.77
CA VAL A 18 -33.46 -13.11 -36.62
C VAL A 18 -32.10 -13.33 -37.25
N VAL A 19 -31.77 -12.50 -38.25
CA VAL A 19 -30.47 -12.51 -38.91
C VAL A 19 -29.38 -12.11 -37.91
N CYS A 20 -28.34 -12.94 -37.81
CA CYS A 20 -27.21 -12.74 -36.91
C CYS A 20 -27.62 -12.38 -35.48
N SER A 21 -28.72 -12.99 -35.00
CA SER A 21 -29.29 -12.76 -33.66
C SER A 21 -29.53 -11.28 -33.31
N GLY A 22 -29.60 -10.40 -34.32
CA GLY A 22 -29.78 -8.96 -34.15
C GLY A 22 -28.49 -8.20 -33.79
N ASN A 23 -27.36 -8.89 -33.68
CA ASN A 23 -26.09 -8.36 -33.18
C ASN A 23 -25.03 -8.23 -34.27
N GLY A 24 -25.43 -8.14 -35.54
CA GLY A 24 -24.49 -8.04 -36.65
C GLY A 24 -25.15 -8.04 -38.02
N ASN A 25 -24.31 -7.96 -39.04
CA ASN A 25 -24.71 -7.90 -40.44
C ASN A 25 -24.33 -9.18 -41.18
N CYS A 26 -25.25 -9.71 -42.00
CA CYS A 26 -24.96 -10.87 -42.86
C CYS A 26 -24.20 -10.44 -44.12
N ILE A 27 -22.94 -10.84 -44.22
CA ILE A 27 -22.06 -10.53 -45.37
C ILE A 27 -21.68 -11.86 -46.03
N CYS A 28 -22.06 -12.03 -47.29
CA CYS A 28 -21.72 -13.22 -48.09
C CYS A 28 -22.13 -14.56 -47.43
N GLY A 29 -23.22 -14.58 -46.67
CA GLY A 29 -23.71 -15.79 -46.00
C GLY A 29 -23.03 -16.11 -44.67
N LYS A 30 -22.17 -15.22 -44.15
CA LYS A 30 -21.58 -15.29 -42.80
C LYS A 30 -21.97 -14.05 -42.01
N CYS A 31 -22.22 -14.22 -40.70
CA CYS A 31 -22.47 -13.10 -39.82
C CYS A 31 -21.18 -12.35 -39.47
N SER A 32 -21.21 -11.04 -39.65
CA SER A 32 -20.22 -10.08 -39.17
C SER A 32 -20.78 -9.42 -37.91
N CYS A 33 -20.34 -9.87 -36.75
CA CYS A 33 -20.86 -9.40 -35.46
C CYS A 33 -20.39 -7.98 -35.14
N GLU A 34 -21.28 -7.19 -34.55
CA GLU A 34 -21.03 -5.84 -34.08
C GLU A 34 -20.95 -5.81 -32.55
N GLY A 35 -20.17 -4.88 -32.00
CA GLY A 35 -19.97 -4.76 -30.55
C GLY A 35 -19.14 -5.90 -29.96
N LYS A 36 -19.49 -6.34 -28.75
CA LYS A 36 -18.85 -7.48 -28.08
C LYS A 36 -19.71 -8.73 -28.22
N HIS A 37 -20.02 -9.13 -29.44
CA HIS A 37 -20.77 -10.36 -29.74
C HIS A 37 -19.94 -11.30 -30.61
N SER A 38 -20.08 -12.62 -30.37
CA SER A 38 -19.41 -13.67 -31.15
C SER A 38 -20.37 -14.84 -31.40
N GLY A 39 -19.89 -15.89 -32.07
CA GLY A 39 -20.67 -17.03 -32.53
C GLY A 39 -20.98 -16.95 -34.03
N GLN A 40 -21.36 -18.10 -34.61
CA GLN A 40 -21.66 -18.22 -36.04
C GLN A 40 -22.79 -17.29 -36.47
N TYR A 41 -23.70 -16.98 -35.55
CA TYR A 41 -24.86 -16.12 -35.75
C TYR A 41 -24.87 -14.93 -34.77
N CYS A 42 -23.72 -14.54 -34.19
CA CYS A 42 -23.61 -13.45 -33.20
C CYS A 42 -24.53 -13.61 -31.97
N GLU A 43 -24.83 -14.86 -31.63
CA GLU A 43 -25.72 -15.23 -30.52
C GLU A 43 -25.02 -15.14 -29.15
N LYS A 44 -23.68 -15.14 -29.13
CA LYS A 44 -22.90 -15.06 -27.90
C LYS A 44 -22.58 -13.62 -27.58
N CYS A 45 -22.61 -13.29 -26.30
CA CYS A 45 -22.20 -11.99 -25.82
C CYS A 45 -20.90 -12.11 -25.01
N LEU A 46 -19.90 -11.34 -25.42
CA LEU A 46 -18.57 -11.23 -24.83
C LEU A 46 -18.43 -9.96 -23.95
N HIS A 47 -19.54 -9.35 -23.52
CA HIS A 47 -19.54 -8.20 -22.63
C HIS A 47 -19.66 -8.64 -21.16
N GLU A 48 -18.91 -7.96 -20.28
CA GLU A 48 -18.90 -8.18 -18.82
C GLU A 48 -20.28 -7.98 -18.15
N THR A 49 -21.22 -7.31 -18.84
CA THR A 49 -22.60 -7.08 -18.36
C THR A 49 -23.63 -8.05 -18.94
N CYS A 50 -23.24 -9.03 -19.75
CA CYS A 50 -24.18 -10.02 -20.25
C CYS A 50 -24.51 -11.06 -19.16
N PRO A 51 -25.72 -11.64 -19.19
CA PRO A 51 -26.13 -12.64 -18.19
C PRO A 51 -25.24 -13.88 -18.32
N THR A 52 -24.23 -13.95 -17.47
CA THR A 52 -23.27 -15.06 -17.38
C THR A 52 -23.61 -15.92 -16.17
N LYS A 53 -23.16 -17.17 -16.18
CA LYS A 53 -23.24 -18.06 -15.00
C LYS A 53 -22.12 -17.79 -13.98
N CYS A 54 -21.43 -16.65 -14.09
CA CYS A 54 -20.30 -16.34 -13.21
C CYS A 54 -20.73 -16.32 -11.74
N GLU A 55 -21.84 -15.67 -11.40
CA GLU A 55 -22.34 -15.59 -10.02
C GLU A 55 -22.72 -16.97 -9.46
N GLU A 56 -23.33 -17.85 -10.27
CA GLU A 56 -23.71 -19.21 -9.87
C GLU A 56 -22.49 -20.12 -9.66
N LEU A 57 -21.45 -19.98 -10.49
CA LEU A 57 -20.25 -20.81 -10.45
C LEU A 57 -19.22 -20.32 -9.41
N THR A 58 -19.29 -19.05 -9.02
CA THR A 58 -18.38 -18.41 -8.05
C THR A 58 -18.23 -19.19 -6.74
N PRO A 59 -19.32 -19.55 -6.00
CA PRO A 59 -19.18 -20.25 -4.73
C PRO A 59 -18.59 -21.67 -4.89
N CYS A 60 -18.85 -22.33 -6.02
CA CYS A 60 -18.28 -23.63 -6.33
C CYS A 60 -16.78 -23.57 -6.67
N VAL A 61 -16.38 -22.53 -7.41
CA VAL A 61 -14.97 -22.26 -7.71
C VAL A 61 -14.20 -21.94 -6.42
N GLN A 62 -14.75 -21.07 -5.57
CA GLN A 62 -14.10 -20.69 -4.31
C GLN A 62 -13.82 -21.90 -3.42
N CYS A 63 -14.84 -22.73 -3.18
CA CYS A 63 -14.67 -23.87 -2.30
C CYS A 63 -13.72 -24.94 -2.88
N LYS A 64 -13.86 -25.31 -4.16
CA LYS A 64 -13.04 -26.38 -4.74
C LYS A 64 -11.60 -25.96 -5.02
N ALA A 65 -11.36 -24.70 -5.38
CA ALA A 65 -10.02 -24.22 -5.73
C ALA A 65 -9.24 -23.68 -4.53
N TYR A 66 -9.91 -23.00 -3.59
CA TYR A 66 -9.26 -22.33 -2.45
C TYR A 66 -9.67 -22.89 -1.09
N GLY A 67 -10.72 -23.71 -1.01
CA GLY A 67 -11.25 -24.18 0.27
C GLY A 67 -11.86 -23.08 1.12
N THR A 68 -12.23 -21.94 0.50
CA THR A 68 -12.85 -20.78 1.13
C THR A 68 -14.23 -20.49 0.53
N GLY A 69 -15.00 -19.58 1.12
CA GLY A 69 -16.29 -19.14 0.59
C GLY A 69 -17.50 -19.63 1.41
N GLU A 70 -18.69 -19.54 0.81
CA GLU A 70 -19.98 -19.83 1.48
C GLU A 70 -20.13 -21.31 1.90
N TYR A 71 -19.46 -22.22 1.20
CA TYR A 71 -19.50 -23.65 1.51
C TYR A 71 -18.32 -24.02 2.40
N GLU A 72 -18.47 -23.75 3.71
CA GLU A 72 -17.41 -23.99 4.72
C GLU A 72 -17.05 -25.48 4.90
N ASN A 73 -17.96 -26.40 4.55
CA ASN A 73 -17.76 -27.85 4.71
C ASN A 73 -17.51 -28.55 3.37
N ALA A 74 -16.47 -29.38 3.31
CA ALA A 74 -16.10 -30.15 2.12
C ALA A 74 -17.28 -31.00 1.56
N GLY A 75 -18.10 -31.58 2.43
CA GLY A 75 -19.27 -32.36 2.01
C GLY A 75 -20.38 -31.52 1.37
N GLU A 76 -20.60 -30.29 1.83
CA GLU A 76 -21.62 -29.39 1.24
C GLU A 76 -21.20 -28.90 -0.14
N CYS A 77 -19.91 -28.62 -0.28
CA CYS A 77 -19.29 -28.25 -1.53
C CYS A 77 -19.36 -29.36 -2.59
N GLU A 78 -19.07 -30.60 -2.23
CA GLU A 78 -19.19 -31.75 -3.15
C GLU A 78 -20.64 -31.97 -3.61
N LEU A 79 -21.61 -31.81 -2.70
CA LEU A 79 -23.04 -31.99 -2.99
C LEU A 79 -23.59 -30.89 -3.92
N LYS A 80 -23.25 -29.62 -3.67
CA LYS A 80 -23.76 -28.48 -4.45
C LYS A 80 -23.00 -28.28 -5.77
N CYS A 81 -21.74 -28.70 -5.85
CA CYS A 81 -20.86 -28.44 -7.00
C CYS A 81 -20.53 -29.68 -7.82
N TYR A 82 -21.48 -30.62 -7.93
CA TYR A 82 -21.30 -31.90 -8.62
C TYR A 82 -21.17 -31.78 -10.15
N THR A 83 -21.55 -30.64 -10.73
CA THR A 83 -21.89 -30.52 -12.15
C THR A 83 -20.69 -30.42 -13.09
N LYS A 84 -19.51 -29.96 -12.63
CA LYS A 84 -18.32 -29.85 -13.49
C LYS A 84 -16.99 -30.07 -12.74
N PRO A 85 -15.99 -30.72 -13.37
CA PRO A 85 -14.63 -30.79 -12.86
C PRO A 85 -13.93 -29.42 -12.99
N ILE A 86 -13.10 -29.09 -12.00
CA ILE A 86 -12.38 -27.81 -11.91
C ILE A 86 -10.89 -28.10 -12.04
N ALA A 87 -10.21 -27.40 -12.95
CA ALA A 87 -8.78 -27.46 -13.17
C ALA A 87 -8.14 -26.17 -12.62
N ILE A 88 -7.02 -26.32 -11.92
CA ILE A 88 -6.28 -25.19 -11.35
C ILE A 88 -5.08 -24.91 -12.24
N VAL A 89 -5.05 -23.73 -12.85
CA VAL A 89 -4.02 -23.28 -13.81
C VAL A 89 -3.23 -22.13 -13.17
N GLU A 90 -1.95 -21.98 -13.51
CA GLU A 90 -1.10 -20.93 -12.92
C GLU A 90 -1.52 -19.52 -13.36
N VAL A 91 -1.81 -19.33 -14.65
CA VAL A 91 -2.26 -18.05 -15.22
C VAL A 91 -3.28 -18.36 -16.30
N ILE A 92 -4.41 -17.65 -16.26
CA ILE A 92 -5.40 -17.69 -17.33
C ILE A 92 -4.92 -16.72 -18.41
N SER A 93 -4.41 -17.26 -19.51
CA SER A 93 -4.03 -16.46 -20.68
C SER A 93 -5.29 -16.04 -21.44
N GLN A 94 -5.50 -14.74 -21.59
CA GLN A 94 -6.58 -14.20 -22.43
C GLN A 94 -6.43 -14.57 -23.93
N ASP A 95 -5.27 -15.14 -24.32
CA ASP A 95 -4.94 -15.56 -25.67
C ASP A 95 -5.49 -16.94 -26.07
N SER A 96 -6.06 -17.72 -25.15
CA SER A 96 -6.70 -19.01 -25.47
C SER A 96 -8.15 -18.88 -25.92
N SER A 97 -8.53 -17.75 -26.53
CA SER A 97 -9.90 -17.45 -26.95
C SER A 97 -10.40 -18.39 -28.06
N SER A 98 -10.79 -19.60 -27.66
CA SER A 98 -11.90 -20.25 -28.32
C SER A 98 -13.12 -19.33 -28.17
N ASP A 99 -13.92 -19.16 -29.22
CA ASP A 99 -15.11 -18.28 -29.26
C ASP A 99 -16.20 -18.65 -28.21
N ASP A 100 -15.92 -19.64 -27.35
CA ASP A 100 -16.83 -20.27 -26.39
C ASP A 100 -16.43 -20.02 -24.92
N GLU A 101 -15.25 -19.43 -24.65
CA GLU A 101 -14.72 -19.21 -23.30
C GLU A 101 -15.17 -17.87 -22.70
N VAL A 102 -15.68 -17.91 -21.47
CA VAL A 102 -16.10 -16.72 -20.69
C VAL A 102 -15.19 -16.54 -19.49
N LEU A 103 -14.49 -15.40 -19.42
CA LEU A 103 -13.69 -14.98 -18.27
C LEU A 103 -14.58 -14.32 -17.21
N CYS A 104 -14.55 -14.87 -16.00
CA CYS A 104 -15.19 -14.33 -14.82
C CYS A 104 -14.15 -13.78 -13.85
N ARG A 105 -14.47 -12.64 -13.22
CA ARG A 105 -13.73 -12.08 -12.08
C ARG A 105 -14.65 -12.06 -10.88
N ALA A 106 -14.19 -12.59 -9.75
CA ALA A 106 -14.92 -12.56 -8.49
C ALA A 106 -14.01 -12.15 -7.33
N GLU A 107 -14.60 -11.58 -6.29
CA GLU A 107 -13.87 -11.13 -5.10
C GLU A 107 -14.14 -12.10 -3.95
N ASP A 108 -13.08 -12.43 -3.22
CA ASP A 108 -13.18 -13.21 -1.98
C ASP A 108 -13.40 -12.27 -0.80
N ALA A 109 -14.53 -12.44 -0.10
CA ALA A 109 -14.90 -11.62 1.05
C ALA A 109 -13.97 -11.82 2.26
N THR A 110 -13.27 -12.96 2.36
CA THR A 110 -12.38 -13.27 3.48
C THR A 110 -11.06 -12.50 3.38
N ASP A 111 -10.46 -12.48 2.18
CA ASP A 111 -9.10 -11.96 1.97
C ASP A 111 -9.07 -10.62 1.20
N GLN A 112 -10.22 -10.12 0.73
CA GLN A 112 -10.32 -8.95 -0.17
C GLN A 112 -9.46 -9.09 -1.44
N CYS A 113 -9.26 -10.32 -1.90
CA CYS A 113 -8.51 -10.62 -3.12
C CYS A 113 -9.46 -10.94 -4.26
N ALA A 114 -9.10 -10.55 -5.48
CA ALA A 114 -9.81 -10.95 -6.68
C ALA A 114 -9.24 -12.28 -7.22
N PHE A 115 -10.09 -13.10 -7.79
CA PHE A 115 -9.68 -14.30 -8.52
C PHE A 115 -10.43 -14.40 -9.84
N TYR A 116 -9.81 -15.12 -10.77
CA TYR A 116 -10.29 -15.26 -12.13
C TYR A 116 -10.51 -16.73 -12.46
N PHE A 117 -11.56 -16.99 -13.20
CA PHE A 117 -11.85 -18.32 -13.73
C PHE A 117 -12.49 -18.22 -15.12
N VAL A 118 -12.25 -19.23 -15.94
CA VAL A 118 -12.83 -19.35 -17.28
C VAL A 118 -13.69 -20.60 -17.33
N TYR A 119 -14.86 -20.48 -17.95
CA TYR A 119 -15.71 -21.62 -18.27
C TYR A 119 -16.19 -21.56 -19.72
N ASP A 120 -16.37 -22.73 -20.32
CA ASP A 120 -16.93 -22.87 -21.66
C ASP A 120 -18.47 -22.83 -21.60
N GLN A 121 -19.07 -22.04 -22.49
CA GLN A 121 -20.53 -21.88 -22.61
C GLN A 121 -21.19 -22.99 -23.45
N THR A 122 -20.42 -23.89 -24.07
CA THR A 122 -20.90 -25.00 -24.89
C THR A 122 -21.72 -25.99 -24.06
N PRO A 123 -22.96 -26.33 -24.47
CA PRO A 123 -23.87 -27.18 -23.69
C PRO A 123 -23.53 -28.68 -23.70
N ASP A 124 -22.72 -29.16 -24.66
CA ASP A 124 -22.48 -30.60 -24.91
C ASP A 124 -21.05 -31.10 -24.65
N ASP A 125 -20.13 -30.25 -24.20
CA ASP A 125 -18.75 -30.64 -23.92
C ASP A 125 -18.48 -30.54 -22.41
N PRO A 126 -18.04 -31.61 -21.72
CA PRO A 126 -17.58 -31.54 -20.34
C PRO A 126 -16.21 -30.84 -20.24
N ARG A 127 -16.10 -29.61 -20.73
CA ARG A 127 -14.90 -28.81 -20.49
C ARG A 127 -14.86 -28.36 -19.05
N TYR A 128 -13.65 -28.50 -18.52
CA TYR A 128 -13.24 -28.15 -17.17
C TYR A 128 -13.36 -26.63 -16.97
N ILE A 129 -13.65 -26.21 -15.74
CA ILE A 129 -13.55 -24.80 -15.34
C ILE A 129 -12.08 -24.56 -14.99
N ASP A 130 -11.43 -23.64 -15.70
CA ASP A 130 -10.05 -23.24 -15.40
C ASP A 130 -10.05 -22.13 -14.36
N VAL A 131 -9.37 -22.36 -13.25
CA VAL A 131 -9.29 -21.41 -12.14
C VAL A 131 -7.84 -21.01 -11.93
N GLN A 132 -7.60 -19.71 -11.78
CA GLN A 132 -6.28 -19.21 -11.51
C GLN A 132 -5.82 -19.60 -10.09
N LYS A 133 -4.66 -20.24 -9.96
CA LYS A 133 -4.14 -20.70 -8.67
C LYS A 133 -3.89 -19.56 -7.69
N THR A 134 -3.36 -18.43 -8.16
CA THR A 134 -2.97 -17.29 -7.35
C THR A 134 -4.04 -16.20 -7.41
N LYS A 135 -4.60 -15.82 -6.25
CA LYS A 135 -5.50 -14.66 -6.12
C LYS A 135 -4.71 -13.36 -6.31
N GLU A 136 -5.29 -12.39 -7.01
CA GLU A 136 -4.80 -11.03 -7.09
C GLU A 136 -5.24 -10.24 -5.85
N CYS A 137 -4.34 -10.17 -4.86
CA CYS A 137 -4.56 -9.39 -3.66
C CYS A 137 -3.95 -7.99 -3.79
N PRO A 138 -4.57 -6.96 -3.20
CA PRO A 138 -3.93 -5.65 -3.09
C PRO A 138 -2.59 -5.77 -2.36
N PRO A 139 -1.55 -5.01 -2.76
CA PRO A 139 -0.25 -5.08 -2.11
C PRO A 139 -0.39 -4.68 -0.64
N THR A 140 0.04 -5.57 0.26
CA THR A 140 0.09 -5.23 1.68
C THR A 140 1.16 -4.15 1.88
N PRO A 141 0.82 -3.02 2.52
CA PRO A 141 1.79 -1.97 2.73
C PRO A 141 2.96 -2.49 3.59
N PRO A 142 4.20 -2.08 3.32
CA PRO A 142 5.37 -2.50 4.11
C PRO A 142 5.38 -1.83 5.49
N ILE A 143 4.53 -2.32 6.40
CA ILE A 143 4.27 -1.73 7.72
C ILE A 143 5.56 -1.55 8.54
N PHE A 144 6.44 -2.57 8.55
CA PHE A 144 7.69 -2.52 9.33
C PHE A 144 8.60 -1.35 8.93
N TRP A 145 8.73 -1.08 7.63
CA TRP A 145 9.58 0.00 7.14
C TRP A 145 9.02 1.38 7.47
N ILE A 146 7.70 1.53 7.41
CA ILE A 146 7.01 2.77 7.79
C ILE A 146 7.23 3.07 9.28
N LEU A 147 7.12 2.05 10.14
CA LEU A 147 7.34 2.21 11.57
C LEU A 147 8.78 2.64 11.91
N ILE A 148 9.77 2.00 11.28
CA ILE A 148 11.20 2.36 11.48
C ILE A 148 11.46 3.82 11.06
N ALA A 149 10.89 4.25 9.92
CA ALA A 149 11.04 5.61 9.44
C ALA A 149 10.48 6.65 10.44
N ILE A 150 9.28 6.41 10.97
CA ILE A 150 8.64 7.31 11.94
C ILE A 150 9.46 7.40 13.23
N ILE A 151 9.90 6.25 13.77
CA ILE A 151 10.72 6.20 15.00
C ILE A 151 12.03 6.95 14.78
N SER A 152 12.69 6.73 13.64
CA SER A 152 13.95 7.41 13.31
C SER A 152 13.78 8.93 13.28
N ILE A 153 12.72 9.44 12.66
CA ILE A 153 12.44 10.87 12.60
C ILE A 153 12.24 11.46 14.00
N ILE A 154 11.44 10.80 14.85
CA ILE A 154 11.17 11.26 16.22
C ILE A 154 12.47 11.34 17.03
N VAL A 155 13.32 10.31 16.93
CA VAL A 155 14.61 10.27 17.62
C VAL A 155 15.52 11.40 17.13
N VAL A 156 15.63 11.62 15.81
CA VAL A 156 16.46 12.68 15.23
C VAL A 156 15.98 14.06 15.69
N VAL A 157 14.67 14.32 15.65
CA VAL A 157 14.10 15.59 16.13
C VAL A 157 14.39 15.79 17.62
N GLY A 158 14.23 14.76 18.44
CA GLY A 158 14.57 14.80 19.86
C GLY A 158 16.04 15.13 20.11
N VAL A 159 16.96 14.49 19.38
CA VAL A 159 18.40 14.78 19.46
C VAL A 159 18.72 16.21 19.02
N CYS A 160 18.13 16.69 17.93
CA CYS A 160 18.32 18.07 17.47
C CYS A 160 17.85 19.10 18.51
N LEU A 161 16.71 18.86 19.17
CA LEU A 161 16.22 19.74 20.25
C LEU A 161 17.15 19.72 21.47
N ILE A 162 17.67 18.55 21.85
CA ILE A 162 18.64 18.44 22.95
C ILE A 162 19.94 19.18 22.61
N ILE A 163 20.45 19.05 21.38
CA ILE A 163 21.65 19.77 20.93
C ILE A 163 21.39 21.28 20.92
N ALA A 164 20.27 21.73 20.37
CA ALA A 164 19.91 23.14 20.34
C ALA A 164 19.78 23.73 21.75
N TRP A 165 19.12 23.01 22.66
CA TRP A 165 19.02 23.41 24.06
C TRP A 165 20.38 23.47 24.75
N LYS A 166 21.25 22.48 24.52
CA LYS A 166 22.62 22.46 25.04
C LYS A 166 23.45 23.65 24.54
N VAL A 167 23.41 23.94 23.24
CA VAL A 167 24.13 25.08 22.65
C VAL A 167 23.57 26.40 23.19
N TYR A 168 22.25 26.53 23.29
CA TYR A 168 21.60 27.70 23.88
C TYR A 168 22.03 27.91 25.34
N ALA A 169 22.00 26.85 26.14
CA ALA A 169 22.41 26.89 27.55
C ALA A 169 23.87 27.29 27.69
N GLU A 170 24.79 26.67 26.94
CA GLU A 170 26.22 26.99 26.97
C GLU A 170 26.49 28.45 26.60
N VAL A 171 25.83 28.97 25.57
CA VAL A 171 25.97 30.38 25.16
C VAL A 171 25.39 31.33 26.22
N SER A 172 24.28 30.96 26.85
CA SER A 172 23.68 31.75 27.93
C SER A 172 24.61 31.79 29.14
N ASP A 173 25.12 30.63 29.56
CA ASP A 173 26.04 30.50 30.68
C ASP A 173 27.32 31.33 30.43
N GLN A 174 27.89 31.29 29.22
CA GLN A 174 29.05 32.13 28.87
C GLN A 174 28.73 33.63 28.90
N ARG A 175 27.54 34.04 28.46
CA ARG A 175 27.11 35.45 28.51
C ARG A 175 26.91 35.94 29.94
N GLU A 176 26.31 35.11 30.79
CA GLU A 176 26.12 35.43 32.20
C GLU A 176 27.45 35.46 32.95
N TYR A 177 28.36 34.53 32.66
CA TYR A 177 29.70 34.51 33.23
C TYR A 177 30.50 35.78 32.88
N ALA A 178 30.50 36.19 31.60
CA ALA A 178 31.18 37.42 31.18
C ALA A 178 30.59 38.68 31.85
N ARG A 179 29.27 38.70 32.08
CA ARG A 179 28.61 39.77 32.82
C ARG A 179 29.05 39.79 34.29
N PHE A 180 29.09 38.62 34.92
CA PHE A 180 29.48 38.47 36.32
C PHE A 180 30.93 38.89 36.57
N GLU A 181 31.89 38.47 35.72
CA GLU A 181 33.28 38.91 35.84
C GLU A 181 33.40 40.44 35.69
N GLY A 182 32.64 41.04 34.76
CA GLY A 182 32.60 42.49 34.58
C GLY A 182 32.03 43.26 35.77
N GLU A 183 31.05 42.69 36.48
CA GLU A 183 30.52 43.25 37.73
C GLU A 183 31.51 43.06 38.90
N THR A 184 32.16 41.90 38.97
CA THR A 184 33.15 41.58 40.02
C THR A 184 34.39 42.45 39.92
N GLN A 185 34.91 42.73 38.72
CA GLN A 185 36.05 43.64 38.52
C GLN A 185 35.72 45.10 38.90
N LYS A 186 34.46 45.53 38.70
CA LYS A 186 34.00 46.87 39.11
C LYS A 186 33.75 46.96 40.62
N ALA A 187 33.31 45.87 41.24
CA ALA A 187 33.10 45.75 42.67
C ALA A 187 34.38 45.42 43.45
N ALA A 188 35.44 44.95 42.78
CA ALA A 188 36.78 44.79 43.33
C ALA A 188 37.32 46.18 43.70
N PHE A 189 37.04 46.56 44.95
CA PHE A 189 37.53 47.78 45.59
C PHE A 189 39.04 47.87 45.34
N LYS A 190 39.51 48.96 44.71
CA LYS A 190 40.95 49.24 44.65
C LYS A 190 41.46 49.20 46.09
N ASN A 191 42.45 48.38 46.38
CA ASN A 191 43.30 48.46 47.58
C ASN A 191 44.09 49.79 47.57
N THR A 192 43.37 50.90 47.51
CA THR A 192 43.88 52.21 47.90
C THR A 192 43.56 52.29 49.38
N GLU A 193 44.59 52.16 50.19
CA GLU A 193 44.54 52.40 51.63
C GLU A 193 43.65 53.63 51.89
N ASN A 194 42.70 53.49 52.81
CA ASN A 194 41.77 54.57 53.13
C ASN A 194 42.58 55.82 53.50
N PRO A 195 42.45 56.96 52.77
CA PRO A 195 43.25 58.15 53.04
C PRO A 195 42.97 58.80 54.41
N LEU A 196 41.92 58.37 55.11
CA LEU A 196 41.62 58.74 56.51
C LEU A 196 42.18 57.76 57.55
N TYR A 197 42.68 56.60 57.15
CA TYR A 197 43.18 55.59 58.09
C TYR A 197 44.61 55.93 58.53
N GLN A 198 44.74 56.40 59.76
CA GLN A 198 46.02 56.50 60.45
C GLN A 198 46.22 55.23 61.28
N THR A 199 47.37 54.56 61.12
CA THR A 199 47.69 53.39 61.93
C THR A 199 47.75 53.80 63.41
N PRO A 200 46.99 53.17 64.33
CA PRO A 200 46.98 53.51 65.76
C PRO A 200 48.26 53.07 66.50
N VAL A 201 49.28 52.61 65.77
CA VAL A 201 50.53 52.11 66.34
C VAL A 201 51.52 53.27 66.43
N ALA A 202 51.61 53.88 67.62
CA ALA A 202 52.68 54.82 67.93
C ALA A 202 53.97 54.05 68.21
N THR A 203 54.97 54.13 67.32
CA THR A 203 56.29 53.56 67.57
C THR A 203 57.07 54.46 68.52
N TYR A 204 57.15 54.08 69.80
CA TYR A 204 57.94 54.79 70.80
C TYR A 204 59.37 54.23 70.82
N GLN A 205 60.36 55.06 70.51
CA GLN A 205 61.78 54.71 70.66
C GLN A 205 62.16 54.80 72.14
N ASN A 206 62.55 53.69 72.77
CA ASN A 206 62.95 53.67 74.16
C ASN A 206 64.42 54.15 74.30
N PRO A 207 64.67 55.34 74.87
CA PRO A 207 66.02 55.91 74.95
C PRO A 207 66.97 55.15 75.89
N MET A 208 66.51 54.14 76.65
CA MET A 208 67.35 53.31 77.52
C MET A 208 67.95 52.06 76.83
N TYR A 209 67.49 51.69 75.63
CA TYR A 209 67.85 50.40 75.00
C TYR A 209 69.19 50.39 74.24
N GLY A 210 70.05 51.39 74.44
CA GLY A 210 71.37 51.49 73.79
C GLY A 210 72.56 51.68 74.73
N LYS A 211 72.36 51.90 76.04
CA LYS A 211 73.47 51.97 76.99
C LYS A 211 73.77 50.60 77.58
N GLN A 212 74.25 49.70 76.73
CA GLN A 212 75.07 48.59 77.21
C GLN A 212 76.44 49.15 77.56
N MET A 213 76.81 48.88 78.81
CA MET A 213 78.02 49.27 79.48
C MET A 213 79.26 48.81 78.69
N LYS A 214 80.23 49.70 78.51
CA LYS A 214 81.63 49.29 78.38
C LYS A 214 82.46 50.08 79.39
N GLN A 215 82.97 49.25 80.31
CA GLN A 215 84.02 49.42 81.33
C GLN A 215 84.97 50.59 81.15
#